data_AF-A0A8S2TX83-F1
#
_entry.id   AF-A0A8S2TX83-F1
#
_cell.length_a   1.000
_cell.length_b   1.000
_cell.length_c   1.000
_cell.angle_alpha   90.00
_cell.angle_beta   90.00
_cell.angle_gamma   90.00
#
_symmetry.space_group_name_H-M   'P 1'
#
loop_
_entity.id
_entity.type
_entity.pdbx_description
1 polymer ?
#
loop_
_entity_poly.entity_id
_entity_poly.type
_entity_poly.pdbx_seq_one_letter_code
_entity_poly.pdbx_strand_id
1 'polypeptide(L)'
;MSQRHTLQVFEQYQKARLTFVQAVADLATRPQNIETLQNAGVMALLRPLLLDVVPSVQQTAALALGRLANYSDHLAESVVRGDILPQLVYSLAEQNRFYKKAAAFVLRAVAKHSPQLAQSVIDCGALDALVVCLEEFDP
;
A
#
# COMPACT_ATOMS: atom_id res chain seq x y z
N MET A 1 1.14 -36.72 11.13
CA MET A 1 1.60 -36.29 9.78
C MET A 1 0.67 -35.30 9.10
N SER A 2 -0.66 -35.45 9.20
CA SER A 2 -1.62 -34.51 8.60
C SER A 2 -1.51 -33.05 9.10
N GLN A 3 -1.43 -32.80 10.42
CA GLN A 3 -1.36 -31.44 10.98
C GLN A 3 -0.13 -30.63 10.52
N ARG A 4 1.05 -31.27 10.46
CA ARG A 4 2.29 -30.60 10.00
C ARG A 4 2.20 -30.21 8.53
N HIS A 5 1.61 -31.07 7.70
CA HIS A 5 1.39 -30.76 6.29
C HIS A 5 0.38 -29.63 6.12
N THR A 6 -0.71 -29.63 6.89
CA THR A 6 -1.69 -28.53 6.88
C THR A 6 -1.04 -27.20 7.21
N LEU A 7 -0.29 -27.11 8.32
CA LEU A 7 0.41 -25.87 8.70
C LEU A 7 1.40 -25.40 7.62
N GLN A 8 2.12 -26.32 7.00
CA GLN A 8 3.07 -26.02 5.93
C GLN A 8 2.40 -25.33 4.72
N VAL A 9 1.16 -25.70 4.37
CA VAL A 9 0.40 -25.05 3.27
C VAL A 9 0.14 -23.57 3.58
N PHE A 10 -0.28 -23.26 4.81
CA PHE A 10 -0.53 -21.88 5.23
C PHE A 10 0.76 -21.05 5.29
N GLU A 11 1.84 -21.63 5.83
CA GLU A 11 3.16 -20.99 5.88
C GLU A 11 3.69 -20.68 4.49
N GLN A 12 3.55 -21.62 3.55
CA GLN A 12 3.98 -21.43 2.16
C GLN A 12 3.18 -20.32 1.49
N TYR A 13 1.85 -20.28 1.69
CA TYR A 13 1.01 -19.22 1.13
C TYR A 13 1.37 -17.85 1.71
N GLN A 14 1.55 -17.75 3.02
CA GLN A 14 2.00 -16.51 3.67
C GLN A 14 3.35 -16.04 3.12
N LYS A 15 4.32 -16.95 2.99
CA LYS A 15 5.64 -16.64 2.42
C LYS A 15 5.52 -16.15 0.98
N ALA A 16 4.69 -16.80 0.16
CA ALA A 16 4.47 -16.40 -1.22
C ALA A 16 3.89 -14.99 -1.33
N ARG A 17 2.91 -14.62 -0.49
CA ARG A 17 2.37 -13.26 -0.45
C ARG A 17 3.42 -12.23 -0.10
N LEU A 18 4.25 -12.50 0.92
CA LEU A 18 5.34 -11.61 1.32
C LEU A 18 6.38 -11.45 0.20
N THR A 19 6.83 -12.55 -0.41
CA THR A 19 7.79 -12.50 -1.52
C THR A 19 7.23 -11.74 -2.71
N PHE A 20 5.95 -11.93 -3.03
CA PHE A 20 5.29 -11.19 -4.10
C PHE A 20 5.28 -9.68 -3.86
N VAL A 21 4.81 -9.21 -2.69
CA VAL A 21 4.74 -7.76 -2.42
C VAL A 21 6.13 -7.12 -2.38
N GLN A 22 7.13 -7.84 -1.87
CA GLN A 22 8.52 -7.36 -1.86
C GLN A 22 9.06 -7.19 -3.28
N ALA A 23 8.90 -8.22 -4.11
CA ALA A 23 9.36 -8.17 -5.50
C ALA A 23 8.66 -7.04 -6.29
N VAL A 24 7.35 -6.89 -6.12
CA VAL A 24 6.59 -5.80 -6.77
C VAL A 24 7.07 -4.43 -6.26
N ALA A 25 7.24 -4.26 -4.94
CA ALA A 25 7.73 -3.02 -4.38
C ALA A 25 9.11 -2.67 -4.96
N ASP A 26 10.02 -3.62 -5.03
CA ASP A 26 11.38 -3.41 -5.53
C ASP A 26 11.39 -3.10 -7.02
N LEU A 27 10.61 -3.82 -7.83
CA LEU A 27 10.45 -3.52 -9.26
C LEU A 27 9.87 -2.12 -9.48
N ALA A 28 8.91 -1.70 -8.65
CA ALA A 28 8.27 -0.38 -8.71
C ALA A 28 9.20 0.78 -8.30
N THR A 29 10.43 0.52 -7.85
CA THR A 29 11.43 1.59 -7.63
C THR A 29 11.92 2.22 -8.94
N ARG A 30 11.76 1.51 -10.07
CA ARG A 30 12.25 1.96 -11.37
C ARG A 30 11.07 2.34 -12.27
N PRO A 31 11.04 3.57 -12.83
CA PRO A 31 9.92 4.04 -13.65
C PRO A 31 9.67 3.17 -14.90
N GLN A 32 10.74 2.61 -15.49
CA GLN A 32 10.66 1.72 -16.65
C GLN A 32 9.85 0.43 -16.43
N ASN A 33 9.66 0.01 -15.18
CA ASN A 33 8.90 -1.21 -14.86
C ASN A 33 7.42 -0.93 -14.63
N ILE A 34 7.02 0.34 -14.47
CA ILE A 34 5.68 0.72 -13.98
C ILE A 34 4.61 0.33 -14.99
N GLU A 35 4.83 0.60 -16.27
CA GLU A 35 3.90 0.21 -17.34
C GLU A 35 3.76 -1.32 -17.42
N THR A 36 4.85 -2.07 -17.31
CA THR A 36 4.80 -3.54 -17.31
C THR A 36 4.01 -4.08 -16.11
N LEU A 37 4.24 -3.53 -14.91
CA LEU A 37 3.51 -3.91 -13.70
C LEU A 37 2.01 -3.58 -13.83
N GLN A 38 1.69 -2.40 -14.37
CA GLN A 38 0.32 -1.99 -14.65
C GLN A 38 -0.37 -2.95 -15.62
N ASN A 39 0.27 -3.27 -16.74
CA ASN A 39 -0.25 -4.19 -17.76
C ASN A 39 -0.43 -5.62 -17.22
N ALA A 40 0.36 -6.02 -16.21
CA ALA A 40 0.21 -7.27 -15.50
C ALA A 40 -0.93 -7.27 -14.45
N GLY A 41 -1.68 -6.17 -14.30
CA GLY A 41 -2.82 -6.07 -13.38
C GLY A 41 -2.42 -5.94 -11.91
N VAL A 42 -1.24 -5.39 -11.61
CA VAL A 42 -0.68 -5.31 -10.25
C VAL A 42 -1.62 -4.69 -9.21
N MET A 43 -2.44 -3.70 -9.61
CA MET A 43 -3.38 -3.02 -8.71
C MET A 43 -4.42 -3.98 -8.11
N ALA A 44 -4.97 -4.89 -8.92
CA ALA A 44 -5.96 -5.86 -8.48
C ALA A 44 -5.35 -6.89 -7.49
N LEU A 45 -4.05 -7.15 -7.62
CA LEU A 45 -3.32 -8.09 -6.75
C LEU A 45 -2.86 -7.44 -5.44
N LEU A 46 -2.50 -6.16 -5.45
CA LEU A 46 -2.06 -5.45 -4.24
C LEU A 46 -3.22 -5.04 -3.32
N ARG A 47 -4.41 -4.74 -3.87
CA ARG A 47 -5.56 -4.28 -3.08
C ARG A 47 -5.96 -5.26 -1.95
N PRO A 48 -6.11 -6.57 -2.19
CA PRO A 48 -6.38 -7.53 -1.10
C PRO A 48 -5.24 -7.62 -0.08
N LEU A 49 -3.99 -7.42 -0.52
CA LEU A 49 -2.81 -7.53 0.35
C LEU A 49 -2.65 -6.32 1.28
N LEU A 50 -3.34 -5.21 1.02
CA LEU A 50 -3.49 -4.12 1.99
C LEU A 50 -4.36 -4.48 3.21
N LEU A 51 -5.16 -5.53 3.10
CA LEU A 51 -6.00 -6.08 4.17
C LEU A 51 -5.42 -7.40 4.72
N ASP A 52 -4.16 -7.69 4.41
CA ASP A 52 -3.52 -8.91 4.88
C ASP A 52 -3.40 -8.92 6.41
N VAL A 53 -3.64 -10.09 7.01
CA VAL A 53 -3.48 -10.31 8.45
C VAL A 53 -2.03 -10.22 8.90
N VAL A 54 -1.07 -10.30 7.98
CA VAL A 54 0.36 -10.22 8.26
C VAL A 54 0.85 -8.77 8.06
N PRO A 55 1.26 -8.05 9.12
CA PRO A 55 1.62 -6.63 9.04
C PRO A 55 2.74 -6.32 8.04
N SER A 56 3.71 -7.23 7.89
CA SER A 56 4.80 -7.05 6.92
C SER A 56 4.31 -7.12 5.48
N VAL A 57 3.34 -7.98 5.16
CA VAL A 57 2.70 -8.02 3.84
C VAL A 57 1.93 -6.73 3.60
N GLN A 58 1.14 -6.32 4.60
CA GLN A 58 0.29 -5.14 4.56
C GLN A 58 1.08 -3.86 4.28
N GLN A 59 2.13 -3.59 5.06
CA GLN A 59 2.95 -2.38 4.91
C GLN A 59 3.76 -2.39 3.59
N THR A 60 4.23 -3.55 3.14
CA THR A 60 4.96 -3.65 1.87
C THR A 60 4.03 -3.50 0.67
N ALA A 61 2.78 -3.98 0.76
CA ALA A 61 1.75 -3.72 -0.25
C ALA A 61 1.44 -2.21 -0.34
N ALA A 62 1.30 -1.52 0.80
CA ALA A 62 1.13 -0.06 0.83
C ALA A 62 2.33 0.66 0.20
N LEU A 63 3.55 0.24 0.53
CA LEU A 63 4.77 0.80 -0.06
C LEU A 63 4.82 0.60 -1.58
N ALA A 64 4.47 -0.60 -2.07
CA ALA A 64 4.41 -0.90 -3.50
C ALA A 64 3.40 0.01 -4.22
N LEU A 65 2.20 0.16 -3.68
CA LEU A 65 1.18 1.06 -4.21
C LEU A 65 1.65 2.52 -4.22
N GLY A 66 2.33 2.97 -3.16
CA GLY A 66 2.88 4.32 -3.10
C GLY A 66 3.93 4.55 -4.18
N ARG A 67 4.78 3.56 -4.46
CA ARG A 67 5.80 3.64 -5.53
C ARG A 67 5.14 3.69 -6.92
N LEU A 68 4.16 2.83 -7.16
CA LEU A 68 3.38 2.79 -8.40
C LEU A 68 2.66 4.12 -8.65
N ALA A 69 1.87 4.57 -7.67
CA ALA A 69 1.19 5.85 -7.71
C ALA A 69 2.19 6.99 -7.88
N ASN A 70 3.38 6.95 -7.25
CA ASN A 70 4.36 8.02 -7.38
C ASN A 70 4.89 8.19 -8.82
N TYR A 71 4.83 7.20 -9.70
CA TYR A 71 5.34 7.33 -11.06
C TYR A 71 4.27 7.48 -12.14
N SER A 72 3.01 7.19 -11.83
CA SER A 72 1.92 7.25 -12.80
C SER A 72 0.68 7.92 -12.21
N ASP A 73 0.18 8.93 -12.90
CA ASP A 73 -1.10 9.59 -12.67
C ASP A 73 -2.27 8.61 -12.80
N HIS A 74 -2.28 7.76 -13.83
CA HIS A 74 -3.28 6.72 -14.02
C HIS A 74 -3.32 5.71 -12.85
N LEU A 75 -2.16 5.34 -12.32
CA LEU A 75 -2.10 4.47 -11.14
C LEU A 75 -2.54 5.21 -9.88
N ALA A 76 -2.24 6.50 -9.74
CA ALA A 76 -2.76 7.32 -8.65
C ALA A 76 -4.29 7.46 -8.70
N GLU A 77 -4.88 7.67 -9.89
CA GLU A 77 -6.33 7.62 -10.09
C GLU A 77 -6.91 6.25 -9.74
N SER A 78 -6.21 5.17 -10.09
CA SER A 78 -6.61 3.81 -9.75
C SER A 78 -6.61 3.56 -8.24
N VAL A 79 -5.70 4.19 -7.49
CA VAL A 79 -5.71 4.17 -6.01
C VAL A 79 -6.96 4.85 -5.46
N VAL A 80 -7.35 6.00 -6.01
CA VAL A 80 -8.57 6.72 -5.59
C VAL A 80 -9.83 5.92 -5.92
N ARG A 81 -9.97 5.48 -7.19
CA ARG A 81 -11.13 4.68 -7.64
C ARG A 81 -11.25 3.33 -6.93
N GLY A 82 -10.14 2.83 -6.38
CA GLY A 82 -10.08 1.59 -5.62
C GLY A 82 -10.36 1.74 -4.13
N ASP A 83 -10.87 2.89 -3.66
CA ASP A 83 -11.14 3.17 -2.24
C ASP A 83 -9.94 2.87 -1.32
N ILE A 84 -8.72 2.99 -1.85
CA ILE A 84 -7.51 2.69 -1.09
C ILE A 84 -7.23 3.81 -0.08
N LEU A 85 -7.51 5.08 -0.42
CA LEU A 85 -7.23 6.20 0.48
C LEU A 85 -8.05 6.12 1.78
N PRO A 86 -9.38 5.98 1.75
CA PRO A 86 -10.17 5.87 2.98
C PRO A 86 -9.74 4.67 3.83
N GLN A 87 -9.40 3.54 3.20
CA GLN A 87 -8.90 2.35 3.90
C GLN A 87 -7.57 2.62 4.62
N LEU A 88 -6.62 3.30 3.96
CA LEU A 88 -5.34 3.67 4.55
C LEU A 88 -5.52 4.61 5.73
N VAL A 89 -6.40 5.62 5.59
CA VAL A 89 -6.71 6.60 6.64
C VAL A 89 -7.36 5.93 7.85
N TYR A 90 -8.34 5.05 7.62
CA TYR A 90 -8.99 4.28 8.69
C TYR A 90 -7.97 3.45 9.49
N SER A 91 -7.06 2.78 8.79
CA SER A 91 -6.05 1.92 9.42
C SER A 91 -4.92 2.71 10.08
N LEU A 92 -4.82 4.02 9.83
CA LEU A 92 -3.63 4.80 10.15
C LEU A 92 -3.41 4.93 11.65
N ALA A 93 -4.47 5.06 12.46
CA ALA A 93 -4.39 5.25 13.91
C ALA A 93 -3.92 4.00 14.68
N GLU A 94 -4.34 2.81 14.25
CA GLU A 94 -4.14 1.56 15.00
C GLU A 94 -2.86 0.80 14.59
N GLN A 95 -2.13 1.30 13.59
CA GLN A 95 -1.04 0.57 12.95
C GLN A 95 0.35 0.98 13.43
N ASN A 96 1.33 0.13 13.12
CA ASN A 96 2.73 0.37 13.49
C ASN A 96 3.38 1.50 12.66
N ARG A 97 4.54 1.99 13.11
CA ARG A 97 5.28 3.08 12.45
C ARG A 97 5.64 2.83 10.99
N PHE A 98 5.89 1.57 10.60
CA PHE A 98 6.27 1.24 9.23
C PHE A 98 5.06 1.36 8.29
N TYR A 99 3.91 0.89 8.74
CA TYR A 99 2.65 1.07 8.01
C TYR A 99 2.28 2.55 7.90
N LYS A 100 2.35 3.31 9.01
CA LYS A 100 2.10 4.77 9.00
C LYS A 100 2.95 5.50 7.97
N LYS A 101 4.27 5.21 7.93
CA LYS A 101 5.18 5.76 6.90
C LYS A 101 4.79 5.37 5.48
N ALA A 102 4.41 4.11 5.26
CA ALA A 102 3.98 3.63 3.95
C ALA A 102 2.66 4.28 3.51
N ALA A 103 1.67 4.37 4.39
CA ALA A 103 0.39 5.02 4.14
C ALA A 103 0.56 6.51 3.83
N ALA A 104 1.33 7.24 4.64
CA ALA A 104 1.67 8.64 4.38
C ALA A 104 2.37 8.83 3.02
N PHE A 105 3.24 7.89 2.64
CA PHE A 105 3.87 7.92 1.33
C PHE A 105 2.86 7.73 0.19
N VAL A 106 1.89 6.83 0.31
CA VAL A 106 0.80 6.66 -0.68
C VAL A 106 -0.01 7.95 -0.81
N LEU A 107 -0.44 8.53 0.31
CA LEU A 107 -1.23 9.76 0.34
C LEU A 107 -0.50 10.90 -0.38
N ARG A 108 0.78 11.10 -0.07
CA ARG A 108 1.66 12.07 -0.78
C ARG A 108 1.78 11.75 -2.27
N ALA A 109 1.99 10.48 -2.60
CA ALA A 109 2.22 10.03 -3.98
C ALA A 109 1.00 10.25 -4.87
N VAL A 110 -0.22 10.18 -4.31
CA VAL A 110 -1.45 10.50 -5.02
C VAL A 110 -1.66 12.00 -5.12
N ALA A 111 -1.53 12.73 -4.00
CA ALA A 111 -1.80 14.17 -3.94
C ALA A 111 -0.92 15.01 -4.87
N LYS A 112 0.29 14.55 -5.20
CA LYS A 112 1.23 15.35 -6.01
C LYS A 112 0.84 15.52 -7.48
N HIS A 113 -0.05 14.68 -8.00
CA HIS A 113 -0.28 14.59 -9.46
C HIS A 113 -1.24 15.65 -9.98
N SER A 114 -2.30 15.97 -9.23
CA SER A 114 -3.27 16.97 -9.65
C SER A 114 -4.04 17.55 -8.45
N PRO A 115 -4.60 18.77 -8.58
CA PRO A 115 -5.48 19.34 -7.56
C PRO A 115 -6.68 18.44 -7.22
N GLN A 116 -7.22 17.71 -8.19
CA GLN A 116 -8.35 16.81 -7.99
C GLN A 116 -7.97 15.59 -7.14
N LEU A 117 -6.78 15.02 -7.39
CA LEU A 117 -6.26 13.92 -6.59
C LEU A 117 -5.85 14.39 -5.18
N ALA A 118 -5.29 15.59 -5.06
CA ALA A 118 -5.04 16.22 -3.76
C ALA A 118 -6.35 16.42 -2.98
N GLN A 119 -7.41 16.89 -3.63
CA GLN A 119 -8.73 17.02 -3.00
C GLN A 119 -9.27 15.67 -2.53
N SER A 120 -9.10 14.60 -3.33
CA SER A 120 -9.51 13.25 -2.94
C SER A 120 -8.78 12.74 -1.68
N VAL A 121 -7.53 13.17 -1.46
CA VAL A 121 -6.77 12.87 -0.24
C VAL A 121 -7.31 13.67 0.96
N ILE A 122 -7.75 14.91 0.75
CA ILE A 122 -8.39 15.72 1.80
C ILE A 122 -9.75 15.14 2.17
N ASP A 123 -10.58 14.82 1.17
CA ASP A 123 -11.95 14.34 1.35
C ASP A 123 -12.03 13.00 2.08
N CYS A 124 -10.97 12.19 2.05
CA CYS A 124 -10.90 10.94 2.81
C CYS A 124 -10.45 11.12 4.27
N GLY A 125 -10.26 12.36 4.75
CA GLY A 125 -9.87 12.66 6.14
C GLY A 125 -8.38 12.47 6.43
N ALA A 126 -7.53 12.42 5.39
CA ALA A 126 -6.11 12.13 5.58
C ALA A 126 -5.37 13.20 6.38
N LEU A 127 -5.78 14.47 6.29
CA LEU A 127 -5.11 15.57 6.99
C LEU A 127 -5.18 15.38 8.51
N ASP A 128 -6.38 15.15 9.05
CA ASP A 128 -6.57 14.96 10.50
C ASP A 128 -5.78 13.75 11.00
N ALA A 129 -5.79 12.64 10.25
CA ALA A 129 -5.04 11.44 10.60
C ALA A 129 -3.51 11.64 10.55
N LEU A 130 -3.01 12.41 9.57
CA LEU A 130 -1.59 12.71 9.44
C LEU A 130 -1.11 13.68 10.54
N VAL A 131 -1.94 14.64 10.95
CA VAL A 131 -1.62 15.56 12.07
C VAL A 131 -1.40 14.76 13.36
N VAL A 132 -2.29 13.82 13.67
CA VAL A 132 -2.13 12.93 14.84
C VAL A 132 -0.80 12.15 14.78
N CYS A 133 -0.39 11.69 13.59
CA CYS A 133 0.88 10.98 13.43
C CYS A 133 2.12 11.86 13.64
N LEU A 134 2.02 13.18 13.47
CA LEU A 134 3.14 14.10 13.74
C LEU A 134 3.37 14.29 15.25
N GLU A 135 2.36 14.03 16.07
CA GLU A 135 2.46 14.10 17.53
C GLU A 135 3.13 12.85 18.13
N GLU A 136 3.21 11.77 17.36
CA GLU A 136 3.89 10.54 17.76
C GLU A 136 5.41 10.65 17.59
N PHE A 137 6.14 10.50 18.69
CA PHE A 137 7.60 10.47 18.70
C PHE A 137 8.12 9.12 18.17
N ASP A 138 8.87 9.14 17.06
CA ASP A 138 9.59 7.97 16.52
C ASP A 138 11.10 8.11 16.83
N PRO A 139 11.63 7.42 17.87
CA PRO A 139 13.04 7.49 18.27
C PRO A 139 14.02 6.86 17.28
#